data_AF-A0A7J7EEL6-F1
#
_entry.id   AF-A0A7J7EEL6-F1
#
_cell.length_a   1.000
_cell.length_b   1.000
_cell.length_c   1.000
_cell.angle_alpha   90.00
_cell.angle_beta   90.00
_cell.angle_gamma   90.00
#
_symmetry.space_group_name_H-M   'P 1'
#
loop_
_entity.id
_entity.type
_entity.pdbx_description
1 polymer ?
#
loop_
_entity_poly.entity_id
_entity_poly.type
_entity_poly.pdbx_seq_one_letter_code
_entity_poly.pdbx_strand_id
1 'polypeptide(L)'
;MRSPRAPPPRPALLLLLLLLGGAHGLFPEEPPPLSVAPRDYLNHYPVFVGSGPGRLTAGESPEDLNIQRVLRVNRTLFIGDRDNLYRVELEPPTSSELRYQRGECRNFVKVLLLRDESTLFVCGSNAFNPVCANYSMDTLQPLGDNISGMARCPYDPKHANVALFSEGMLFTATVTDFLAIDA
;
A
#
# COMPACT_ATOMS: atom_id res chain seq x y z
N MET A 1 -45.80 65.08 20.93
CA MET A 1 -45.24 63.71 20.90
C MET A 1 -43.71 63.84 20.86
N ARG A 2 -43.01 63.46 21.94
CA ARG A 2 -41.54 63.50 22.00
C ARG A 2 -41.00 62.12 21.60
N SER A 3 -40.16 62.07 20.57
CA SER A 3 -39.42 60.86 20.20
C SER A 3 -38.31 60.58 21.23
N PRO A 4 -38.10 59.33 21.70
CA PRO A 4 -37.03 59.03 22.63
C PRO A 4 -35.69 58.97 21.88
N ARG A 5 -34.68 59.67 22.40
CA ARG A 5 -33.29 59.55 21.94
C ARG A 5 -32.73 58.19 22.36
N ALA A 6 -32.17 57.44 21.41
CA ALA A 6 -31.45 56.19 21.67
C ALA A 6 -30.21 56.45 22.55
N PRO A 7 -29.87 55.54 23.48
CA PRO A 7 -28.69 55.69 24.33
C PRO A 7 -27.39 55.50 23.52
N PRO A 8 -26.29 56.19 23.89
CA PRO A 8 -25.03 56.05 23.19
C PRO A 8 -24.46 54.63 23.35
N PRO A 9 -23.74 54.10 22.33
CA PRO A 9 -23.15 52.76 22.41
C PRO A 9 -22.14 52.69 23.55
N ARG A 10 -22.27 51.65 24.39
CA ARG A 10 -21.40 51.45 25.56
C ARG A 10 -19.98 51.08 25.10
N PRO A 11 -18.93 51.85 25.46
CA PRO A 11 -17.56 51.65 24.98
C PRO A 11 -16.98 50.27 25.35
N ALA A 12 -17.49 49.65 26.42
CA ALA A 12 -17.10 48.30 26.84
C ALA A 12 -17.46 47.21 25.81
N LEU A 13 -18.57 47.36 25.08
CA LEU A 13 -18.97 46.39 24.05
C LEU A 13 -18.07 46.50 22.81
N LEU A 14 -17.67 47.73 22.47
CA LEU A 14 -16.73 48.00 21.38
C LEU A 14 -15.34 47.43 21.68
N LEU A 15 -14.87 47.58 22.93
CA LEU A 15 -13.60 47.04 23.38
C LEU A 15 -13.60 45.50 23.38
N LEU A 16 -14.71 44.87 23.78
CA LEU A 16 -14.85 43.41 23.73
C LEU A 16 -14.84 42.89 22.28
N LEU A 17 -15.52 43.56 21.35
CA LEU A 17 -15.48 43.22 19.92
C LEU A 17 -14.09 43.40 19.30
N LEU A 18 -13.34 44.43 19.73
CA LEU A 18 -11.94 44.64 19.32
C LEU A 18 -11.00 43.53 19.86
N LEU A 19 -11.23 43.07 21.09
CA LEU A 19 -10.47 41.96 21.68
C LEU A 19 -10.80 40.60 21.05
N LEU A 20 -12.06 40.38 20.63
CA LEU A 20 -12.45 39.18 19.88
C LEU A 20 -12.01 39.21 18.41
N GLY A 21 -11.85 40.39 17.79
CA GLY A 21 -11.36 40.54 16.42
C GLY A 21 -9.88 40.17 16.22
N GLY A 22 -9.12 40.01 17.32
CA GLY A 22 -7.73 39.57 17.32
C GLY A 22 -7.54 38.06 17.46
N ALA A 23 -8.59 37.31 17.77
CA ALA A 23 -8.52 35.85 17.94
C ALA A 23 -8.86 35.13 16.62
N HIS A 24 -8.05 35.37 15.59
CA HIS A 24 -7.97 34.42 14.49
C HIS A 24 -7.23 33.18 15.00
N GLY A 25 -7.96 32.27 15.64
CA GLY A 25 -7.57 30.87 15.71
C GLY A 25 -7.62 30.29 14.30
N LEU A 26 -6.73 30.75 13.41
CA LEU A 26 -6.66 30.25 12.05
C LEU A 26 -5.76 29.03 12.07
N PHE A 27 -6.39 27.87 12.02
CA PHE A 27 -5.73 26.68 11.51
C PHE A 27 -5.01 27.06 10.19
N PRO A 28 -3.71 26.75 10.04
CA PRO A 28 -2.94 27.22 8.88
C PRO A 28 -3.59 26.79 7.55
N GLU A 29 -3.70 27.71 6.60
CA GLU A 29 -4.07 27.37 5.23
C GLU A 29 -2.92 26.59 4.56
N GLU A 30 -3.28 25.60 3.74
CA GLU A 30 -2.28 24.83 2.98
C GLU A 30 -1.66 25.71 1.88
N PRO A 31 -0.33 25.87 1.85
CA PRO A 31 0.32 26.68 0.83
C PRO A 31 0.21 26.02 -0.56
N PRO A 32 0.13 26.81 -1.64
CA PRO A 32 0.10 26.26 -3.00
C PRO A 32 1.41 25.52 -3.34
N PRO A 33 1.35 24.50 -4.20
CA PRO A 33 2.55 23.77 -4.61
C PRO A 33 3.51 24.67 -5.40
N LEU A 34 4.82 24.46 -5.22
CA LEU A 34 5.86 25.20 -5.96
C LEU A 34 5.82 24.93 -7.47
N SER A 35 5.42 23.73 -7.87
CA SER A 35 5.27 23.32 -9.27
C SER A 35 4.30 22.16 -9.39
N VAL A 36 3.52 22.12 -10.47
CA VAL A 36 2.62 21.01 -10.80
C VAL A 36 3.09 20.38 -12.13
N ALA A 37 3.36 19.08 -12.11
CA ALA A 37 3.71 18.35 -13.32
C ALA A 37 2.44 18.17 -14.20
N PRO A 38 2.46 18.62 -15.48
CA PRO A 38 1.34 18.41 -16.38
C PRO A 38 1.13 16.92 -16.70
N ARG A 39 -0.11 16.52 -16.98
CA ARG A 39 -0.46 15.13 -17.31
C ARG A 39 0.35 14.58 -18.49
N ASP A 40 0.58 15.39 -19.51
CA ASP A 40 1.35 14.97 -20.69
C ASP A 40 2.79 14.60 -20.34
N TYR A 41 3.37 15.25 -19.33
CA TYR A 41 4.69 14.90 -18.82
C TYR A 41 4.67 13.55 -18.09
N LEU A 42 3.62 13.30 -17.28
CA LEU A 42 3.47 12.05 -16.53
C LEU A 42 3.28 10.81 -17.42
N ASN A 43 2.69 10.98 -18.61
CA ASN A 43 2.45 9.88 -19.55
C ASN A 43 3.73 9.27 -20.14
N HIS A 44 4.89 9.92 -19.97
CA HIS A 44 6.17 9.43 -20.48
C HIS A 44 6.87 8.47 -19.51
N TYR A 45 6.37 8.31 -18.28
CA TYR A 45 6.98 7.39 -17.31
C TYR A 45 6.67 5.93 -17.65
N PRO A 46 7.64 5.00 -17.50
CA PRO A 46 7.42 3.58 -17.72
C PRO A 46 6.43 3.04 -16.67
N VAL A 47 5.51 2.19 -17.12
CA VAL A 47 4.47 1.59 -16.27
C VAL A 47 4.61 0.07 -16.30
N PHE A 48 4.66 -0.54 -15.11
CA PHE A 48 4.56 -1.99 -14.97
C PHE A 48 3.10 -2.42 -15.15
N VAL A 49 2.86 -3.32 -16.11
CA VAL A 49 1.52 -3.81 -16.48
C VAL A 49 1.37 -5.33 -16.33
N GLY A 50 2.34 -6.00 -15.68
CA GLY A 50 2.29 -7.43 -15.37
C GLY A 50 2.36 -8.39 -16.58
N SER A 51 2.47 -7.85 -17.80
CA SER A 51 2.61 -8.64 -19.04
C SER A 51 4.07 -8.69 -19.49
N GLY A 52 4.59 -9.88 -19.76
CA GLY A 52 5.89 -10.08 -20.41
C GLY A 52 5.79 -10.02 -21.94
N PRO A 53 6.86 -10.34 -22.68
CA PRO A 53 6.87 -10.37 -24.14
C PRO A 53 6.22 -11.65 -24.68
N GLY A 54 4.91 -11.78 -24.50
CA GLY A 54 4.08 -12.88 -25.02
C GLY A 54 2.84 -12.32 -25.70
N ARG A 55 2.62 -12.75 -26.96
CA ARG A 55 1.52 -12.30 -27.81
C ARG A 55 0.19 -12.52 -27.10
N LEU A 56 -0.52 -11.43 -26.77
CA LEU A 56 -1.91 -11.46 -26.32
C LEU A 56 -2.72 -12.36 -27.27
N THR A 57 -3.27 -13.45 -26.73
CA THR A 57 -4.31 -14.21 -27.41
C THR A 57 -5.49 -13.27 -27.61
N ALA A 58 -5.78 -12.95 -28.86
CA ALA A 58 -6.88 -12.04 -29.22
C ALA A 58 -8.19 -12.57 -28.62
N GLY A 59 -8.66 -11.95 -27.53
CA GLY A 59 -9.91 -12.32 -26.86
C GLY A 59 -9.90 -12.23 -25.33
N GLU A 60 -8.75 -12.21 -24.66
CA GLU A 60 -8.69 -12.02 -23.19
C GLU A 60 -8.50 -10.54 -22.85
N SER A 61 -9.42 -9.97 -22.06
CA SER A 61 -9.22 -8.68 -21.42
C SER A 61 -8.02 -8.75 -20.47
N PRO A 62 -7.15 -7.73 -20.41
CA PRO A 62 -6.09 -7.66 -19.41
C PRO A 62 -6.72 -7.84 -18.01
N GLU A 63 -6.22 -8.80 -17.22
CA GLU A 63 -6.67 -8.94 -15.84
C GLU A 63 -6.06 -7.80 -15.00
N ASP A 64 -6.87 -7.14 -14.19
CA ASP A 64 -6.40 -6.05 -13.35
C ASP A 64 -5.35 -6.54 -12.35
N LEU A 65 -4.22 -5.83 -12.26
CA LEU A 65 -3.22 -6.06 -11.23
C LEU A 65 -3.78 -5.64 -9.87
N ASN A 66 -3.57 -6.47 -8.87
CA ASN A 66 -3.98 -6.27 -7.48
C ASN A 66 -2.73 -6.19 -6.58
N ILE A 67 -1.77 -5.34 -6.97
CA ILE A 67 -0.49 -5.17 -6.28
C ILE A 67 -0.72 -4.86 -4.81
N GLN A 68 -0.16 -5.70 -3.95
CA GLN A 68 -0.27 -5.58 -2.50
C GLN A 68 1.02 -5.06 -1.86
N ARG A 69 2.18 -5.46 -2.42
CA ARG A 69 3.51 -5.16 -1.88
C ARG A 69 4.51 -4.95 -3.01
N VAL A 70 5.40 -3.98 -2.82
CA VAL A 70 6.59 -3.79 -3.66
C VAL A 70 7.78 -3.71 -2.73
N LEU A 71 8.74 -4.61 -2.92
CA LEU A 71 10.00 -4.65 -2.18
C LEU A 71 11.15 -4.42 -3.15
N ARG A 72 11.94 -3.37 -2.90
CA ARG A 72 13.21 -3.18 -3.61
C ARG A 72 14.33 -3.83 -2.81
N VAL A 73 15.02 -4.78 -3.42
CA VAL A 73 16.30 -5.30 -2.91
C VAL A 73 17.35 -5.05 -3.98
N ASN A 74 18.41 -4.31 -3.63
CA ASN A 74 19.45 -3.89 -4.56
C ASN A 74 18.86 -3.19 -5.80
N ARG A 75 19.04 -3.79 -6.98
CA ARG A 75 18.56 -3.31 -8.28
C ARG A 75 17.34 -4.06 -8.78
N THR A 76 16.66 -4.77 -7.90
CA THR A 76 15.53 -5.63 -8.27
C THR A 76 14.29 -5.21 -7.49
N LEU A 77 13.17 -5.04 -8.19
CA LEU A 77 11.86 -4.89 -7.60
C LEU A 77 11.17 -6.24 -7.57
N PHE A 78 10.75 -6.65 -6.38
CA PHE A 78 9.82 -7.76 -6.19
C PHE A 78 8.42 -7.18 -5.98
N ILE A 79 7.47 -7.60 -6.82
CA ILE A 79 6.10 -7.08 -6.79
C ILE A 79 5.18 -8.26 -6.45
N GLY A 80 4.61 -8.22 -5.24
CA GLY A 80 3.59 -9.15 -4.79
C GLY A 80 2.21 -8.67 -5.21
N ASP A 81 1.52 -9.50 -5.98
CA ASP A 81 0.17 -9.30 -6.49
C ASP A 81 -0.75 -10.42 -5.94
N ARG A 82 -1.94 -10.57 -6.54
CA ARG A 82 -2.82 -11.72 -6.47
C ARG A 82 -2.20 -12.89 -7.23
N ASP A 83 -1.89 -13.95 -6.48
CA ASP A 83 -1.24 -15.21 -6.84
C ASP A 83 0.15 -15.12 -7.48
N ASN A 84 0.62 -13.91 -7.77
CA ASN A 84 1.84 -13.69 -8.53
C ASN A 84 2.86 -12.93 -7.69
N LEU A 85 4.12 -13.34 -7.83
CA LEU A 85 5.29 -12.62 -7.35
C LEU A 85 6.19 -12.34 -8.55
N TYR A 86 6.29 -11.09 -8.96
CA TYR A 86 7.12 -10.66 -10.08
C TYR A 86 8.49 -10.22 -9.59
N ARG A 87 9.52 -10.43 -10.41
CA ARG A 87 10.89 -9.95 -10.21
C ARG A 87 11.29 -9.10 -11.40
N VAL A 88 11.59 -7.82 -11.17
CA VAL A 88 11.91 -6.83 -12.22
C VAL A 88 13.29 -6.24 -11.93
N GLU A 89 14.24 -6.40 -12.84
CA GLU A 89 15.58 -5.82 -12.73
C GLU A 89 15.59 -4.37 -13.26
N LEU A 90 16.26 -3.46 -12.55
CA LEU A 90 16.30 -2.01 -12.81
C LEU A 90 17.48 -1.60 -13.73
N GLU A 91 17.92 -2.50 -14.62
CA GLU A 91 18.96 -2.35 -15.69
C GLU A 91 18.52 -3.07 -16.98
N PRO A 92 19.05 -2.74 -18.20
CA PRO A 92 18.31 -2.91 -19.45
C PRO A 92 17.98 -4.38 -19.77
N PRO A 93 16.82 -4.64 -20.39
CA PRO A 93 16.09 -5.89 -20.20
C PRO A 93 16.58 -7.01 -21.11
N THR A 94 16.72 -8.21 -20.56
CA THR A 94 16.50 -9.45 -21.32
C THR A 94 15.37 -10.24 -20.66
N SER A 95 14.28 -10.36 -21.41
CA SER A 95 12.99 -10.98 -21.10
C SER A 95 13.00 -12.23 -20.21
N SER A 96 11.98 -12.37 -19.35
CA SER A 96 11.18 -13.61 -19.27
C SER A 96 9.88 -13.40 -18.46
N GLU A 97 8.88 -14.20 -18.79
CA GLU A 97 7.44 -14.04 -18.55
C GLU A 97 6.89 -15.27 -17.80
N LEU A 98 5.90 -15.13 -16.90
CA LEU A 98 5.10 -16.24 -16.36
C LEU A 98 3.64 -15.81 -16.10
N ARG A 99 2.68 -16.70 -16.38
CA ARG A 99 1.21 -16.55 -16.34
C ARG A 99 0.57 -17.49 -15.30
N TYR A 100 -0.64 -17.19 -14.75
CA TYR A 100 -1.83 -18.08 -14.71
C TYR A 100 -3.11 -17.45 -14.04
N GLN A 101 -4.28 -18.13 -14.19
CA GLN A 101 -5.72 -17.75 -14.18
C GLN A 101 -6.54 -17.82 -12.85
N ARG A 102 -7.66 -17.06 -12.83
CA ARG A 102 -9.09 -17.43 -12.52
C ARG A 102 -9.66 -17.93 -11.15
N GLY A 103 -10.17 -17.08 -10.23
CA GLY A 103 -11.07 -17.46 -9.08
C GLY A 103 -11.15 -16.41 -7.96
N GLU A 104 -12.19 -16.28 -7.11
CA GLU A 104 -12.27 -15.23 -6.05
C GLU A 104 -11.61 -15.61 -4.71
N CYS A 105 -11.40 -16.91 -4.48
CA CYS A 105 -10.63 -17.47 -3.37
C CYS A 105 -9.15 -17.58 -3.77
N ARG A 106 -8.41 -16.48 -3.68
CA ARG A 106 -7.04 -16.36 -4.21
C ARG A 106 -6.01 -16.08 -3.12
N ASN A 107 -4.75 -16.27 -3.46
CA ASN A 107 -3.66 -15.99 -2.55
C ASN A 107 -3.08 -14.60 -2.83
N PHE A 108 -3.36 -13.63 -1.98
CA PHE A 108 -2.81 -12.28 -2.13
C PHE A 108 -1.57 -12.12 -1.26
N VAL A 109 -0.43 -11.74 -1.84
CA VAL A 109 0.83 -11.60 -1.09
C VAL A 109 0.78 -10.36 -0.18
N LYS A 110 0.71 -10.55 1.14
CA LYS A 110 0.58 -9.45 2.12
C LYS A 110 1.85 -9.19 2.92
N VAL A 111 2.75 -10.17 2.97
CA VAL A 111 4.09 -10.06 3.56
C VAL A 111 5.11 -10.47 2.51
N LEU A 112 6.10 -9.60 2.28
CA LEU A 112 7.22 -9.85 1.39
C LEU A 112 8.43 -9.16 1.99
N LEU A 113 9.31 -9.94 2.63
CA LEU A 113 10.46 -9.45 3.39
C LEU A 113 11.72 -10.20 2.98
N LEU A 114 12.85 -9.51 3.06
CA LEU A 114 14.16 -10.16 3.05
C LEU A 114 14.36 -10.83 4.41
N ARG A 115 14.54 -12.16 4.43
CA ARG A 115 14.78 -12.92 5.66
C ARG A 115 16.27 -12.94 5.99
N ASP A 116 17.07 -13.22 4.98
CA ASP A 116 18.53 -13.29 5.00
C ASP A 116 19.07 -12.92 3.61
N GLU A 117 20.37 -13.07 3.37
CA GLU A 117 21.03 -12.58 2.16
C GLU A 117 20.49 -13.14 0.84
N SER A 118 19.87 -14.33 0.85
CA SER A 118 19.39 -15.02 -0.37
C SER A 118 17.95 -15.53 -0.28
N THR A 119 17.27 -15.30 0.84
CA THR A 119 15.93 -15.83 1.10
C THR A 119 14.90 -14.73 1.30
N LEU A 120 13.79 -14.84 0.58
CA LEU A 120 12.58 -14.07 0.82
C LEU A 120 11.66 -14.84 1.77
N PHE A 121 11.07 -14.15 2.73
CA PHE A 121 9.93 -14.63 3.50
C PHE A 121 8.66 -14.01 2.93
N VAL A 122 7.77 -14.86 2.43
CA VAL A 122 6.55 -14.47 1.73
C VAL A 122 5.36 -15.06 2.46
N CYS A 123 4.34 -14.25 2.74
CA CYS A 123 3.04 -14.74 3.18
C CYS A 123 1.94 -14.16 2.33
N GLY A 124 0.90 -14.96 2.11
CA GLY A 124 -0.32 -14.49 1.50
C GLY A 124 -1.57 -15.00 2.17
N SER A 125 -2.69 -14.34 1.86
CA SER A 125 -4.00 -14.61 2.45
C SER A 125 -4.51 -16.02 2.15
N ASN A 126 -4.03 -16.62 1.06
CA ASN A 126 -4.30 -17.98 0.61
C ASN A 126 -5.77 -18.38 0.82
N ALA A 127 -6.67 -17.65 0.14
CA ALA A 127 -8.11 -17.86 0.22
C ALA A 127 -8.68 -17.83 1.66
N PHE A 128 -8.29 -16.80 2.44
CA PHE A 128 -8.66 -16.67 3.85
C PHE A 128 -8.18 -17.85 4.72
N ASN A 129 -7.04 -18.44 4.36
CA ASN A 129 -6.32 -19.39 5.18
C ASN A 129 -4.82 -19.09 5.06
N PRO A 130 -4.34 -18.04 5.75
CA PRO A 130 -3.04 -17.43 5.48
C PRO A 130 -1.89 -18.43 5.64
N VAL A 131 -0.99 -18.44 4.67
CA VAL A 131 0.20 -19.31 4.62
C VAL A 131 1.43 -18.48 4.30
N CYS A 132 2.53 -18.82 4.96
CA CYS A 132 3.86 -18.28 4.72
C CYS A 132 4.79 -19.35 4.15
N ALA A 133 5.78 -18.96 3.37
CA ALA A 133 6.86 -19.82 2.91
C ALA A 133 8.14 -19.00 2.68
N ASN A 134 9.27 -19.68 2.67
CA ASN A 134 10.53 -19.10 2.25
C ASN A 134 10.73 -19.32 0.76
N TYR A 135 11.34 -18.38 0.07
CA TYR A 135 11.63 -18.47 -1.35
C TYR A 135 13.08 -18.08 -1.62
N SER A 136 13.73 -18.79 -2.54
CA SER A 136 15.03 -18.37 -3.07
C SER A 136 14.87 -17.07 -3.85
N MET A 137 15.69 -16.06 -3.55
CA MET A 137 15.68 -14.79 -4.28
C MET A 137 16.05 -14.92 -5.76
N ASP A 138 16.90 -15.90 -6.07
CA ASP A 138 17.43 -16.09 -7.43
C ASP A 138 16.43 -16.79 -8.33
N THR A 139 15.81 -17.86 -7.82
CA THR A 139 14.96 -18.76 -8.61
C THR A 139 13.46 -18.59 -8.36
N LEU A 140 13.08 -17.86 -7.31
CA LEU A 140 11.71 -17.78 -6.80
C LEU A 140 11.05 -19.15 -6.59
N GLN A 141 11.84 -20.17 -6.23
CA GLN A 141 11.34 -21.47 -5.81
C GLN A 141 11.17 -21.53 -4.29
N PRO A 142 10.13 -22.20 -3.78
CA PRO A 142 9.90 -22.35 -2.36
C PRO A 142 11.01 -23.18 -1.71
N LEU A 143 11.39 -22.79 -0.50
CA LEU A 143 12.43 -23.42 0.32
C LEU A 143 11.81 -24.02 1.58
N GLY A 144 11.86 -25.34 1.70
CA GLY A 144 11.32 -26.08 2.85
C GLY A 144 9.79 -26.14 2.87
N ASP A 145 9.23 -26.41 4.04
CA ASP A 145 7.79 -26.58 4.23
C ASP A 145 7.05 -25.25 4.41
N ASN A 146 5.75 -25.30 4.12
CA ASN A 146 4.83 -24.20 4.40
C ASN A 146 4.74 -23.94 5.90
N ILE A 147 4.61 -22.67 6.24
CA ILE A 147 4.53 -22.15 7.59
C ILE A 147 3.15 -21.53 7.79
N SER A 148 2.52 -21.75 8.95
CA SER A 148 1.24 -21.12 9.27
C SER A 148 1.36 -19.59 9.17
N GLY A 149 0.42 -18.95 8.46
CA GLY A 149 0.31 -17.51 8.35
C GLY A 149 -0.59 -16.87 9.41
N MET A 150 -1.20 -17.67 10.30
CA MET A 150 -1.99 -17.15 11.43
C MET A 150 -1.15 -16.18 12.27
N ALA A 151 -1.73 -15.03 12.62
CA ALA A 151 -1.07 -13.91 13.32
C ALA A 151 0.16 -13.31 12.59
N ARG A 152 0.46 -13.72 11.35
CA ARG A 152 1.59 -13.24 10.55
C ARG A 152 1.14 -12.54 9.27
N CYS A 153 0.02 -13.01 8.72
CA CYS A 153 -0.60 -12.51 7.50
C CYS A 153 -2.11 -12.46 7.71
N PRO A 154 -2.79 -11.40 7.24
CA PRO A 154 -4.24 -11.30 7.40
C PRO A 154 -4.97 -12.31 6.51
N TYR A 155 -6.17 -12.67 6.96
CA TYR A 155 -7.12 -13.50 6.24
C TYR A 155 -7.72 -12.75 5.04
N ASP A 156 -8.20 -11.52 5.26
CA ASP A 156 -8.75 -10.67 4.19
C ASP A 156 -7.63 -9.85 3.53
N PRO A 157 -7.48 -9.88 2.18
CA PRO A 157 -6.50 -9.06 1.48
C PRO A 157 -6.69 -7.55 1.66
N LYS A 158 -7.87 -7.07 2.06
CA LYS A 158 -8.15 -5.65 2.32
C LYS A 158 -7.60 -5.17 3.66
N HIS A 159 -7.30 -6.06 4.59
CA HIS A 159 -6.76 -5.66 5.88
C HIS A 159 -5.32 -5.16 5.75
N ALA A 160 -5.01 -4.08 6.46
CA ALA A 160 -3.65 -3.63 6.65
C ALA A 160 -2.94 -4.57 7.63
N ASN A 161 -1.63 -4.71 7.47
CA ASN A 161 -0.79 -5.52 8.34
C ASN A 161 0.62 -4.94 8.38
N VAL A 162 1.33 -5.24 9.46
CA VAL A 162 2.76 -4.96 9.62
C VAL A 162 3.49 -6.29 9.79
N ALA A 163 4.65 -6.40 9.15
CA ALA A 163 5.59 -7.49 9.39
C ALA A 163 7.01 -6.98 9.15
N LEU A 164 7.95 -7.35 10.02
CA LEU A 164 9.37 -7.06 9.85
C LEU A 164 10.23 -8.13 10.53
N PHE A 165 11.43 -8.35 9.99
CA PHE A 165 12.45 -9.13 10.68
C PHE A 165 13.40 -8.19 11.43
N SER A 166 13.75 -8.55 12.66
CA SER A 166 14.84 -7.93 13.42
C SER A 166 15.55 -9.01 14.21
N GLU A 167 16.87 -9.09 14.07
CA GLU A 167 17.72 -10.07 14.79
C GLU A 167 17.24 -11.53 14.64
N GLY A 168 16.77 -11.89 13.44
CA GLY A 168 16.26 -13.24 13.14
C GLY A 168 14.85 -13.53 13.67
N MET A 169 14.23 -12.59 14.40
CA MET A 169 12.86 -12.70 14.90
C MET A 169 11.87 -11.96 13.98
N LEU A 170 10.70 -12.57 13.77
CA LEU A 170 9.60 -11.96 13.02
C LEU A 170 8.67 -11.22 13.98
N PHE A 171 8.49 -9.93 13.77
CA PHE A 171 7.51 -9.10 14.46
C PHE A 171 6.36 -8.80 13.51
N THR A 172 5.13 -9.04 13.95
CA THR A 172 3.92 -8.84 13.14
C THR A 172 2.85 -8.09 13.91
N ALA A 173 2.00 -7.37 13.17
CA ALA A 173 0.74 -6.83 13.67
C ALA A 173 -0.33 -7.09 12.61
N THR A 174 -1.25 -7.99 12.94
CA THR A 174 -2.38 -8.43 12.09
C THR A 174 -3.36 -9.20 12.96
N VAL A 175 -4.56 -9.40 12.44
CA VAL A 175 -5.58 -10.23 13.08
C VAL A 175 -5.17 -11.71 13.15
N THR A 176 -5.62 -12.40 14.19
CA THR A 176 -5.34 -13.83 14.42
C THR A 176 -6.46 -14.74 13.89
N ASP A 177 -7.66 -14.21 13.69
CA ASP A 177 -8.85 -14.96 13.33
C ASP A 177 -9.52 -14.47 12.05
N PHE A 178 -10.37 -15.32 11.47
CA PHE A 178 -11.10 -15.01 10.24
C PHE A 178 -12.08 -13.85 10.41
N LEU A 179 -12.67 -13.68 11.60
CA LEU A 179 -13.65 -12.61 11.86
C LEU A 179 -12.97 -11.26 12.14
N ALA A 180 -11.65 -11.23 12.26
CA ALA A 180 -10.87 -10.03 12.54
C ALA A 180 -11.27 -9.32 13.84
N ILE A 181 -11.59 -10.12 14.87
CA ILE A 181 -11.98 -9.63 16.20
C ILE A 181 -10.76 -9.53 17.11
N ASP A 182 -9.79 -10.42 16.95
CA ASP A 182 -8.60 -10.51 17.79
C ASP A 182 -7.37 -9.98 17.01
N ALA A 183 -6.82 -8.85 17.44
CA ALA A 183 -5.81 -8.05 16.74
C ALA A 183 -4.66 -7.60 17.65
#